data_AF-A0AAX3P7Y8-F1
#
_entry.id   AF-A0AAX3P7Y8-F1
#
_cell.length_a   1.000
_cell.length_b   1.000
_cell.length_c   1.000
_cell.angle_alpha   90.00
_cell.angle_beta   90.00
_cell.angle_gamma   90.00
#
_symmetry.space_group_name_H-M   'P 1'
#
loop_
_entity.id
_entity.type
_entity.pdbx_description
1 polymer ?
#
loop_
_entity_poly.entity_id
_entity_poly.type
_entity_poly.pdbx_seq_one_letter_code
_entity_poly.pdbx_strand_id
1 'polypeptide(L)'
;MKETLPSYEAMMPAVLKVLADGVARSLREVFERVCQHYAFTPEQLADTLPSGRQTTLRSRVGWAKTYLVKAGLIEQPKRGICLITERGKAALVSGHTIDNRYLAQFNEFVAFTLASSESAGNTQQAMAIPTDTPTPEQASTPQEQIEQALSAINRSLADDLLAEILGLSPRFFEQLVVDLMVAMGYGGSQQDAARTTRYQSDGGIDGIIKEDRLGLDSIYLQAKRYTDKTVGRPEIQSFAGALDLHKARKGVFITTSSFSREAQEYVGLIEKRIVLIDGARLAALMIEYGVGVTTRQTLTIKTLDSDYFLEE
;
A
#
# COMPACT_ATOMS: atom_id res chain seq x y z
N MET A 1 6.83 -18.70 -5.21
CA MET A 1 6.41 -18.16 -3.90
C MET A 1 7.23 -16.92 -3.65
N LYS A 2 6.63 -15.76 -3.33
CA LYS A 2 7.40 -14.56 -2.94
C LYS A 2 8.15 -14.96 -1.66
N GLU A 3 9.47 -15.08 -1.69
CA GLU A 3 10.25 -15.34 -0.47
C GLU A 3 9.98 -14.20 0.51
N THR A 4 9.42 -14.55 1.66
CA THR A 4 8.97 -13.60 2.66
C THR A 4 10.17 -12.92 3.30
N LEU A 5 10.21 -11.58 3.26
CA LEU A 5 11.21 -10.80 3.98
C LEU A 5 11.15 -11.13 5.48
N PRO A 6 12.29 -11.22 6.18
CA PRO A 6 12.29 -11.45 7.61
C PRO A 6 11.58 -10.30 8.33
N SER A 7 10.94 -10.61 9.45
CA SER A 7 10.33 -9.60 10.33
C SER A 7 11.38 -8.68 10.94
N TYR A 8 10.95 -7.59 11.59
CA TYR A 8 11.87 -6.74 12.33
C TYR A 8 12.50 -7.47 13.52
N GLU A 9 11.77 -8.37 14.20
CA GLU A 9 12.31 -9.20 15.30
C GLU A 9 13.39 -10.15 14.80
N ALA A 10 13.14 -10.85 13.69
CA ALA A 10 14.12 -11.76 13.09
C ALA A 10 15.39 -11.04 12.60
N MET A 11 15.31 -9.74 12.30
CA MET A 11 16.45 -8.91 11.93
C MET A 11 17.24 -8.35 13.12
N MET A 12 16.70 -8.36 14.35
CA MET A 12 17.39 -7.81 15.52
C MET A 12 18.77 -8.46 15.78
N PRO A 13 18.93 -9.80 15.71
CA PRO A 13 20.24 -10.41 15.90
C PRO A 13 21.26 -9.94 14.86
N ALA A 14 20.85 -9.81 13.60
CA ALA A 14 21.72 -9.34 12.51
C ALA A 14 22.13 -7.87 12.70
N VAL A 15 21.19 -7.00 13.08
CA VAL A 15 21.46 -5.59 13.40
C VAL A 15 22.50 -5.48 14.51
N LEU A 16 22.35 -6.27 15.58
CA LEU A 16 23.28 -6.25 16.71
C LEU A 16 24.65 -6.84 16.33
N LYS A 17 24.67 -7.92 15.55
CA LYS A 17 25.90 -8.58 15.07
C LYS A 17 26.76 -7.67 14.19
N VAL A 18 26.13 -6.82 13.36
CA VAL A 18 26.83 -5.81 12.54
C VAL A 18 27.58 -4.76 13.37
N LEU A 19 27.17 -4.56 14.62
CA LEU A 19 27.79 -3.63 15.58
C LEU A 19 28.72 -4.34 16.57
N ALA A 20 28.91 -5.66 16.45
CA ALA A 20 29.63 -6.47 17.45
C ALA A 20 31.11 -6.11 17.61
N ASP A 21 31.69 -5.43 16.61
CA ASP A 21 33.07 -4.91 16.65
C ASP A 21 33.25 -3.66 17.53
N GLY A 22 32.16 -3.11 18.09
CA GLY A 22 32.21 -1.92 18.93
C GLY A 22 32.48 -0.64 18.14
N VAL A 23 32.40 -0.67 16.81
CA VAL A 23 32.55 0.53 15.98
C VAL A 23 31.21 1.24 15.88
N ALA A 24 31.22 2.55 16.16
CA ALA A 24 30.04 3.39 15.97
C ALA A 24 29.72 3.51 14.47
N ARG A 25 28.51 3.14 14.05
CA ARG A 25 28.08 3.13 12.65
C ARG A 25 26.82 3.94 12.44
N SER A 26 26.68 4.57 11.28
CA SER A 26 25.42 5.20 10.88
C SER A 26 24.32 4.16 10.61
N LEU A 27 23.05 4.54 10.75
CA LEU A 27 21.92 3.66 10.42
C LEU A 27 21.95 3.20 8.95
N ARG A 28 22.50 4.02 8.05
CA ARG A 28 22.72 3.65 6.65
C ARG A 28 23.71 2.49 6.53
N GLU A 29 24.85 2.59 7.19
CA GLU A 29 25.87 1.53 7.19
C GLU A 29 25.38 0.25 7.87
N VAL A 30 24.58 0.38 8.93
CA VAL A 30 23.91 -0.76 9.57
C VAL A 30 22.98 -1.44 8.58
N PHE A 31 22.13 -0.66 7.89
CA PHE A 31 21.23 -1.19 6.85
C PHE A 31 21.99 -1.92 5.74
N GLU A 32 23.02 -1.29 5.17
CA GLU A 32 23.82 -1.88 4.08
C GLU A 32 24.45 -3.21 4.50
N ARG A 33 24.99 -3.29 5.72
CA ARG A 33 25.59 -4.53 6.25
C ARG A 33 24.57 -5.60 6.61
N VAL A 34 23.40 -5.23 7.11
CA VAL A 34 22.31 -6.19 7.33
C VAL A 34 21.84 -6.76 5.99
N CYS A 35 21.68 -5.94 4.96
CA CYS A 35 21.35 -6.42 3.62
C CYS A 35 22.41 -7.37 3.05
N GLN A 36 23.70 -7.07 3.27
CA GLN A 36 24.80 -7.97 2.91
C GLN A 36 24.75 -9.29 3.68
N HIS A 37 24.39 -9.27 4.97
CA HIS A 37 24.29 -10.46 5.81
C HIS A 37 23.22 -11.45 5.30
N TYR A 38 22.06 -10.94 4.87
CA TYR A 38 20.97 -11.77 4.35
C TYR A 38 21.06 -12.07 2.85
N ALA A 39 21.95 -11.38 2.12
CA ALA A 39 22.09 -11.49 0.67
C ALA A 39 20.76 -11.32 -0.10
N PHE A 40 19.98 -10.29 0.24
CA PHE A 40 18.69 -10.01 -0.40
C PHE A 40 18.82 -9.77 -1.90
N THR A 41 17.81 -10.23 -2.67
CA THR A 41 17.74 -9.99 -4.11
C THR A 41 17.36 -8.54 -4.44
N PRO A 42 17.61 -8.06 -5.67
CA PRO A 42 17.18 -6.73 -6.11
C PRO A 42 15.67 -6.49 -5.92
N GLU A 43 14.85 -7.51 -6.15
CA GLU A 43 13.39 -7.45 -5.98
C GLU A 43 13.01 -7.27 -4.50
N GLN A 44 13.71 -7.95 -3.59
CA GLN A 44 13.50 -7.83 -2.14
C GLN A 44 13.96 -6.45 -1.61
N LEU A 45 15.06 -5.91 -2.16
CA LEU A 45 15.54 -4.56 -1.84
C LEU A 45 14.60 -3.47 -2.34
N ALA A 46 13.92 -3.72 -3.46
CA ALA A 46 12.95 -2.82 -4.08
C ALA A 46 11.52 -2.95 -3.51
N ASP A 47 11.25 -3.95 -2.66
CA ASP A 47 9.92 -4.13 -2.05
C ASP A 47 9.59 -2.94 -1.14
N THR A 48 8.51 -2.25 -1.48
CA THR A 48 8.03 -1.06 -0.76
C THR A 48 6.82 -1.39 0.09
N LEU A 49 6.69 -0.63 1.17
CA LEU A 49 5.41 -0.53 1.87
C LEU A 49 4.33 -0.08 0.87
N PRO A 50 3.06 -0.50 1.02
CA PRO A 50 1.93 -0.03 0.22
C PRO A 50 1.88 1.49 -0.04
N SER A 51 2.37 2.30 0.89
CA SER A 51 2.46 3.75 0.76
C SER A 51 3.53 4.25 -0.24
N GLY A 52 4.43 3.39 -0.72
CA GLY A 52 5.48 3.71 -1.70
C GLY A 52 6.61 4.62 -1.19
N ARG A 53 6.50 5.14 0.04
CA ARG A 53 7.43 6.14 0.59
C ARG A 53 8.75 5.57 1.11
N GLN A 54 8.76 4.29 1.49
CA GLN A 54 9.92 3.62 2.07
C GLN A 54 9.92 2.14 1.70
N THR A 55 11.10 1.54 1.57
CA THR A 55 11.23 0.09 1.41
C THR A 55 10.88 -0.64 2.70
N THR A 56 10.25 -1.81 2.57
CA THR A 56 9.85 -2.67 3.70
C THR A 56 11.06 -3.00 4.58
N LEU A 57 12.20 -3.34 3.96
CA LEU A 57 13.46 -3.62 4.67
C LEU A 57 13.97 -2.42 5.47
N ARG A 58 13.93 -1.21 4.91
CA ARG A 58 14.43 -0.02 5.62
C ARG A 58 13.54 0.30 6.83
N SER A 59 12.23 0.09 6.72
CA SER A 59 11.31 0.19 7.86
C SER A 59 11.66 -0.84 8.94
N ARG A 60 11.73 -2.13 8.58
CA ARG A 60 11.99 -3.23 9.53
C ARG A 60 13.34 -3.12 10.22
N VAL A 61 14.42 -2.81 9.50
CA VAL A 61 15.75 -2.54 10.10
C VAL A 61 15.70 -1.33 11.05
N GLY A 62 14.99 -0.27 10.66
CA GLY A 62 14.78 0.91 11.48
C GLY A 62 14.10 0.58 12.82
N TRP A 63 13.07 -0.27 12.78
CA TRP A 63 12.33 -0.75 13.95
C TRP A 63 13.13 -1.73 14.82
N ALA A 64 13.83 -2.70 14.21
CA ALA A 64 14.76 -3.58 14.90
C ALA A 64 15.77 -2.77 15.71
N LYS A 65 16.38 -1.76 15.09
CA LYS A 65 17.28 -0.81 15.76
C LYS A 65 16.56 -0.03 16.87
N THR A 66 15.35 0.49 16.65
CA THR A 66 14.60 1.23 17.69
C THR A 66 14.38 0.37 18.93
N TYR A 67 13.96 -0.88 18.76
CA TYR A 67 13.69 -1.79 19.87
C TYR A 67 14.95 -2.16 20.64
N LEU A 68 16.05 -2.45 19.93
CA LEU A 68 17.36 -2.69 20.54
C LEU A 68 17.88 -1.47 21.33
N VAL A 69 17.62 -0.25 20.85
CA VAL A 69 17.94 0.98 21.59
C VAL A 69 17.07 1.12 22.85
N LYS A 70 15.75 0.89 22.74
CA LYS A 70 14.82 0.98 23.87
C LYS A 70 15.08 -0.08 24.95
N ALA A 71 15.68 -1.21 24.59
CA ALA A 71 16.13 -2.24 25.50
C ALA A 71 17.57 -2.02 26.04
N GLY A 72 18.26 -0.98 25.58
CA GLY A 72 19.63 -0.65 26.03
C GLY A 72 20.73 -1.56 25.47
N LEU A 73 20.46 -2.34 24.42
CA LEU A 73 21.46 -3.17 23.74
C LEU A 73 22.30 -2.36 22.75
N ILE A 74 21.73 -1.25 22.26
CA ILE A 74 22.40 -0.27 21.40
C ILE A 74 22.24 1.10 22.06
N GLU A 75 23.31 1.88 22.10
CA GLU A 75 23.28 3.30 22.43
C GLU A 75 23.45 4.16 21.18
N GLN A 76 23.03 5.42 21.30
CA GLN A 76 23.06 6.39 20.21
C GLN A 76 23.89 7.60 20.62
N PRO A 77 25.24 7.54 20.48
CA PRO A 77 26.12 8.61 20.95
C PRO A 77 25.87 9.94 20.21
N LYS A 78 25.42 9.84 18.95
CA LYS A 78 24.92 10.94 18.14
C LYS A 78 23.73 10.49 17.32
N ARG A 79 22.92 11.44 16.85
CA ARG A 79 21.75 11.14 16.01
C ARG A 79 22.14 10.26 14.82
N GLY A 80 21.39 9.17 14.63
CA GLY A 80 21.59 8.26 13.51
C GLY A 80 22.84 7.38 13.61
N ILE A 81 23.64 7.52 14.67
CA ILE A 81 24.80 6.68 14.96
C ILE A 81 24.37 5.63 15.98
N CYS A 82 24.76 4.38 15.75
CA CYS A 82 24.48 3.23 16.58
C CYS A 82 25.80 2.66 17.09
N LEU A 83 25.86 2.36 18.38
CA LEU A 83 27.00 1.72 19.02
C LEU A 83 26.48 0.61 19.95
N ILE A 84 27.08 -0.58 19.90
CA ILE A 84 26.69 -1.69 20.78
C ILE A 84 27.11 -1.39 22.22
N THR A 85 26.25 -1.67 23.19
CA THR A 85 26.57 -1.56 24.62
C THR A 85 27.18 -2.87 25.14
N GLU A 86 27.71 -2.87 26.35
CA GLU A 86 28.14 -4.12 27.01
C GLU A 86 26.98 -5.11 27.18
N ARG A 87 25.75 -4.60 27.42
CA ARG A 87 24.52 -5.41 27.44
C ARG A 87 24.28 -6.06 26.07
N GLY A 88 24.45 -5.32 24.98
CA GLY A 88 24.33 -5.85 23.62
C GLY A 88 25.36 -6.94 23.31
N LYS A 89 26.62 -6.75 23.74
CA LYS A 89 27.67 -7.77 23.60
C LYS A 89 27.35 -9.03 24.39
N ALA A 90 26.91 -8.88 25.64
CA ALA A 90 26.48 -10.01 26.47
C ALA A 90 25.29 -10.77 25.85
N ALA A 91 24.34 -10.05 25.23
CA ALA A 91 23.22 -10.67 24.53
C ALA A 91 23.66 -11.57 23.38
N LEU A 92 24.63 -11.12 22.56
CA LEU A 92 25.19 -11.93 21.46
C LEU A 92 25.90 -13.20 21.94
N VAL A 93 26.56 -13.15 23.10
CA VAL A 93 27.27 -14.31 23.68
C VAL A 93 26.30 -15.27 24.39
N SER A 94 25.14 -14.79 24.82
CA SER A 94 24.20 -15.55 25.64
C SER A 94 23.59 -16.78 24.95
N GLY A 95 23.65 -16.85 23.62
CA GLY A 95 23.07 -17.95 22.82
C GLY A 95 21.53 -17.91 22.72
N HIS A 96 20.87 -16.95 23.37
CA HIS A 96 19.43 -16.76 23.24
C HIS A 96 19.07 -16.04 21.95
N THR A 97 17.91 -16.35 21.39
CA THR A 97 17.31 -15.57 20.30
C THR A 97 16.98 -14.17 20.81
N ILE A 98 17.52 -13.15 20.14
CA ILE A 98 17.28 -11.74 20.48
C ILE A 98 15.99 -11.29 19.79
N ASP A 99 14.86 -11.58 20.41
CA ASP A 99 13.50 -11.22 19.99
C ASP A 99 12.81 -10.33 21.04
N ASN A 100 11.54 -9.95 20.82
CA ASN A 100 10.82 -9.11 21.78
C ASN A 100 10.67 -9.75 23.16
N ARG A 101 10.58 -11.09 23.23
CA ARG A 101 10.50 -11.84 24.48
C ARG A 101 11.83 -11.74 25.25
N TYR A 102 12.96 -11.81 24.56
CA TYR A 102 14.27 -11.54 25.15
C TYR A 102 14.37 -10.09 25.63
N LEU A 103 13.91 -9.11 24.84
CA LEU A 103 13.96 -7.70 25.24
C LEU A 103 13.05 -7.38 26.45
N ALA A 104 11.94 -8.13 26.62
CA ALA A 104 11.00 -7.97 27.73
C ALA A 104 11.59 -8.25 29.13
N GLN A 105 12.81 -8.78 29.22
CA GLN A 105 13.51 -8.90 30.50
C GLN A 105 14.07 -7.56 31.02
N PHE A 106 14.13 -6.53 30.16
CA PHE A 106 14.69 -5.22 30.51
C PHE A 106 13.56 -4.22 30.84
N ASN A 107 13.62 -3.63 32.03
CA ASN A 107 12.59 -2.72 32.54
C ASN A 107 12.32 -1.53 31.60
N GLU A 108 13.36 -0.98 30.96
CA GLU A 108 13.23 0.17 30.06
C GLU A 108 12.43 -0.19 28.79
N PHE A 109 12.55 -1.43 28.32
CA PHE A 109 11.80 -1.94 27.18
C PHE A 109 10.34 -2.23 27.55
N VAL A 110 10.10 -2.81 28.73
CA VAL A 110 8.74 -3.01 29.27
C VAL A 110 8.04 -1.67 29.46
N ALA A 111 8.71 -0.66 30.02
CA ALA A 111 8.14 0.68 30.17
C ALA A 111 7.79 1.31 28.80
N PHE A 112 8.63 1.14 27.78
CA PHE A 112 8.36 1.62 26.41
C PHE A 112 7.12 0.96 25.78
N THR A 113 6.97 -0.36 25.95
CA THR A 113 5.82 -1.11 25.40
C THR A 113 4.53 -0.82 26.16
N LEU A 114 4.59 -0.72 27.50
CA LEU A 114 3.43 -0.36 28.32
C LEU A 114 2.95 1.08 28.08
N ALA A 115 3.85 2.05 27.96
CA ALA A 115 3.48 3.44 27.63
C ALA A 115 2.77 3.57 26.28
N SER A 116 3.07 2.65 25.36
CA SER A 116 2.38 2.55 24.07
C SER A 116 0.98 1.91 24.20
N SER A 117 0.75 1.08 25.22
CA SER A 117 -0.55 0.45 25.53
C SER A 117 -1.47 1.32 26.40
N GLU A 118 -0.95 2.14 27.33
CA GLU A 118 -1.77 2.99 28.21
C GLU A 118 -2.50 4.13 27.47
N SER A 119 -2.01 4.50 26.28
CA SER A 119 -2.73 5.42 25.38
C SER A 119 -3.98 4.78 24.74
N ALA A 120 -4.11 3.45 24.80
CA ALA A 120 -5.27 2.68 24.35
C ALA A 120 -6.08 2.23 25.58
N GLY A 121 -6.79 3.19 26.22
CA GLY A 121 -7.48 3.11 27.52
C GLY A 121 -8.19 1.81 27.94
N ASN A 122 -7.46 0.72 28.18
CA ASN A 122 -7.99 -0.52 28.74
C ASN A 122 -7.04 -1.11 29.80
N THR A 123 -7.09 -0.53 31.00
CA THR A 123 -6.20 -0.82 32.14
C THR A 123 -6.48 -2.15 32.86
N GLN A 124 -7.10 -3.15 32.21
CA GLN A 124 -7.42 -4.44 32.86
C GLN A 124 -6.76 -5.68 32.24
N GLN A 125 -5.88 -5.54 31.25
CA GLN A 125 -5.14 -6.68 30.66
C GLN A 125 -3.62 -6.66 30.87
N ALA A 126 -3.09 -5.78 31.73
CA ALA A 126 -1.63 -5.63 31.94
C ALA A 126 -0.96 -6.76 32.77
N MET A 127 -1.68 -7.82 33.15
CA MET A 127 -1.12 -9.01 33.83
C MET A 127 -1.61 -10.31 33.19
N ALA A 128 -1.54 -10.39 31.87
CA ALA A 128 -1.44 -11.67 31.20
C ALA A 128 -0.38 -11.49 30.11
N ILE A 129 0.71 -12.26 30.19
CA ILE A 129 1.60 -12.44 29.05
C ILE A 129 0.69 -12.90 27.91
N PRO A 130 0.57 -12.18 26.79
CA PRO A 130 -0.24 -12.64 25.68
C PRO A 130 0.30 -14.01 25.29
N THR A 131 -0.54 -15.04 25.41
CA THR A 131 -0.17 -16.39 24.96
C THR A 131 -0.15 -16.46 23.42
N ASP A 132 -0.57 -15.38 22.76
CA ASP A 132 -0.50 -15.10 21.33
C ASP A 132 0.54 -14.00 21.01
N THR A 133 1.76 -14.08 21.54
CA THR A 133 2.85 -13.32 20.93
C THR A 133 3.08 -13.91 19.54
N PRO A 134 2.93 -13.16 18.43
CA PRO A 134 3.26 -13.69 17.12
C PRO A 134 4.69 -14.23 17.16
N THR A 135 4.90 -15.41 16.58
CA THR A 135 6.25 -15.97 16.40
C THR A 135 7.15 -14.89 15.80
N PRO A 136 8.45 -14.80 16.16
CA PRO A 136 9.34 -13.74 15.66
C PRO A 136 9.21 -13.52 14.16
N GLU A 137 9.00 -14.57 13.37
CA GLU A 137 8.81 -14.55 11.92
C GLU A 137 7.56 -13.77 11.41
N GLN A 138 6.54 -13.59 12.25
CA GLN A 138 5.26 -12.94 11.90
C GLN A 138 5.12 -11.52 12.45
N ALA A 139 6.14 -11.01 13.15
CA ALA A 139 6.08 -9.70 13.77
C ALA A 139 6.05 -8.55 12.73
N SER A 140 4.96 -7.79 12.71
CA SER A 140 4.79 -6.60 11.88
C SER A 140 5.17 -5.33 12.63
N THR A 141 5.77 -4.37 11.94
CA THR A 141 5.99 -3.01 12.47
C THR A 141 4.66 -2.27 12.66
N PRO A 142 4.58 -1.27 13.56
CA PRO A 142 3.36 -0.46 13.72
C PRO A 142 2.87 0.20 12.42
N GLN A 143 3.78 0.59 11.53
CA GLN A 143 3.43 1.14 10.21
C GLN A 143 2.73 0.09 9.34
N GLU A 144 3.25 -1.14 9.30
CA GLU A 144 2.62 -2.25 8.57
C GLU A 144 1.25 -2.60 9.16
N GLN A 145 1.08 -2.54 10.49
CA GLN A 145 -0.21 -2.77 11.14
C GLN A 145 -1.26 -1.72 10.75
N ILE A 146 -0.88 -0.43 10.71
CA ILE A 146 -1.77 0.65 10.26
C ILE A 146 -2.15 0.43 8.80
N GLU A 147 -1.19 0.10 7.93
CA GLU A 147 -1.46 -0.11 6.50
C GLU A 147 -2.33 -1.35 6.24
N GLN A 148 -2.13 -2.43 6.98
CA GLN A 148 -2.99 -3.62 6.94
C GLN A 148 -4.42 -3.30 7.40
N ALA A 149 -4.56 -2.55 8.50
CA ALA A 149 -5.87 -2.11 8.98
C ALA A 149 -6.59 -1.23 7.96
N LEU A 150 -5.88 -0.25 7.37
CA LEU A 150 -6.43 0.59 6.30
C LEU A 150 -6.82 -0.21 5.07
N SER A 151 -6.00 -1.19 4.65
CA SER A 151 -6.33 -2.08 3.53
C SER A 151 -7.58 -2.91 3.80
N ALA A 152 -7.75 -3.41 5.03
CA ALA A 152 -8.94 -4.15 5.43
C ALA A 152 -10.20 -3.25 5.43
N ILE A 153 -10.10 -2.04 5.96
CA ILE A 153 -11.17 -1.03 5.93
C ILE A 153 -11.56 -0.71 4.48
N ASN A 154 -10.58 -0.43 3.62
CA ASN A 154 -10.83 -0.11 2.21
C ASN A 154 -11.42 -1.29 1.44
N ARG A 155 -11.06 -2.52 1.76
CA ARG A 155 -11.65 -3.71 1.13
C ARG A 155 -13.12 -3.86 1.50
N SER A 156 -13.45 -3.71 2.78
CA SER A 156 -14.86 -3.71 3.24
C SER A 156 -15.65 -2.60 2.56
N LEU A 157 -15.09 -1.39 2.50
CA LEU A 157 -15.74 -0.25 1.82
C LEU A 157 -15.89 -0.50 0.32
N ALA A 158 -14.94 -1.17 -0.33
CA ALA A 158 -15.03 -1.51 -1.74
C ALA A 158 -16.16 -2.49 -2.03
N ASP A 159 -16.35 -3.49 -1.15
CA ASP A 159 -17.47 -4.44 -1.24
C ASP A 159 -18.82 -3.72 -1.06
N ASP A 160 -18.93 -2.83 -0.06
CA ASP A 160 -20.13 -2.02 0.18
C ASP A 160 -20.45 -1.10 -1.01
N LEU A 161 -19.44 -0.42 -1.57
CA LEU A 161 -19.58 0.43 -2.76
C LEU A 161 -20.08 -0.36 -3.97
N LEU A 162 -19.53 -1.55 -4.21
CA LEU A 162 -19.97 -2.38 -5.34
C LEU A 162 -21.42 -2.81 -5.20
N ALA A 163 -21.86 -3.16 -3.99
CA ALA A 163 -23.25 -3.50 -3.72
C ALA A 163 -24.19 -2.32 -4.02
N GLU A 164 -23.82 -1.11 -3.59
CA GLU A 164 -24.59 0.11 -3.90
C GLU A 164 -24.63 0.38 -5.41
N ILE A 165 -23.50 0.25 -6.12
CA ILE A 165 -23.43 0.46 -7.57
C ILE A 165 -24.33 -0.51 -8.34
N LEU A 166 -24.41 -1.76 -7.90
CA LEU A 166 -25.30 -2.76 -8.48
C LEU A 166 -26.78 -2.40 -8.29
N GLY A 167 -27.14 -1.61 -7.28
CA GLY A 167 -28.49 -1.06 -7.09
C GLY A 167 -28.86 0.11 -8.03
N LEU A 168 -27.88 0.75 -8.67
CA LEU A 168 -28.09 1.96 -9.47
C LEU A 168 -28.71 1.66 -10.84
N SER A 169 -29.37 2.67 -11.41
CA SER A 169 -29.85 2.60 -12.80
C SER A 169 -28.67 2.57 -13.78
N PRO A 170 -28.79 1.93 -14.96
CA PRO A 170 -27.73 1.90 -15.97
C PRO A 170 -27.20 3.29 -16.35
N ARG A 171 -28.10 4.27 -16.51
CA ARG A 171 -27.72 5.66 -16.83
C ARG A 171 -26.91 6.32 -15.73
N PHE A 172 -27.25 6.05 -14.47
CA PHE A 172 -26.50 6.60 -13.35
C PHE A 172 -25.12 5.95 -13.24
N PHE A 173 -25.01 4.65 -13.54
CA PHE A 173 -23.71 3.98 -13.61
C PHE A 173 -22.81 4.55 -14.70
N GLU A 174 -23.35 4.85 -15.89
CA GLU A 174 -22.61 5.55 -16.95
C GLU A 174 -22.09 6.91 -16.47
N GLN A 175 -22.95 7.69 -15.78
CA GLN A 175 -22.55 8.98 -15.20
C GLN A 175 -21.45 8.83 -14.13
N LEU A 176 -21.59 7.85 -13.23
CA LEU A 176 -20.62 7.55 -12.18
C LEU A 176 -19.24 7.27 -12.76
N VAL A 177 -19.17 6.49 -13.85
CA VAL A 177 -17.91 6.18 -14.54
C VAL A 177 -17.29 7.43 -15.13
N VAL A 178 -18.09 8.33 -15.71
CA VAL A 178 -17.61 9.62 -16.21
C VAL A 178 -17.08 10.49 -15.07
N ASP A 179 -17.83 10.58 -13.96
CA ASP A 179 -17.43 11.35 -12.77
C ASP A 179 -16.10 10.83 -12.21
N LEU A 180 -15.90 9.51 -12.17
CA LEU A 180 -14.63 8.90 -11.77
C LEU A 180 -13.48 9.31 -12.69
N MET A 181 -13.66 9.23 -14.01
CA MET A 181 -12.63 9.64 -14.95
C MET A 181 -12.26 11.12 -14.79
N VAL A 182 -13.24 11.98 -14.49
CA VAL A 182 -13.00 13.41 -14.20
C VAL A 182 -12.24 13.60 -12.89
N ALA A 183 -12.61 12.87 -11.83
CA ALA A 183 -11.90 12.92 -10.56
C ALA A 183 -10.44 12.45 -10.68
N MET A 184 -10.17 11.51 -11.60
CA MET A 184 -8.82 11.07 -11.96
C MET A 184 -8.03 12.09 -12.78
N GLY A 185 -8.67 13.18 -13.22
CA GLY A 185 -8.04 14.27 -13.97
C GLY A 185 -8.21 14.20 -15.49
N TYR A 186 -9.00 13.26 -16.02
CA TYR A 186 -9.38 13.23 -17.44
C TYR A 186 -10.51 14.24 -17.73
N GLY A 187 -10.68 14.65 -18.99
CA GLY A 187 -11.78 15.52 -19.43
C GLY A 187 -11.45 17.00 -19.59
N GLY A 188 -10.19 17.40 -19.35
CA GLY A 188 -9.73 18.77 -19.60
C GLY A 188 -10.24 19.79 -18.57
N SER A 189 -10.84 20.89 -19.02
CA SER A 189 -11.42 21.89 -18.11
C SER A 189 -12.77 21.39 -17.54
N GLN A 190 -13.09 21.71 -16.27
CA GLN A 190 -14.34 21.27 -15.61
C GLN A 190 -15.62 21.58 -16.41
N GLN A 191 -15.60 22.60 -17.28
CA GLN A 191 -16.75 22.98 -18.11
C GLN A 191 -16.89 22.15 -19.40
N ASP A 192 -15.81 21.52 -19.89
CA ASP A 192 -15.82 20.68 -21.10
C ASP A 192 -16.10 19.20 -20.78
N ALA A 193 -15.65 18.72 -19.61
CA ALA A 193 -15.88 17.35 -19.17
C ALA A 193 -17.38 17.00 -19.08
N ALA A 194 -18.19 17.91 -18.53
CA ALA A 194 -19.65 17.76 -18.41
C ALA A 194 -20.40 17.85 -19.76
N ARG A 195 -19.76 18.31 -20.85
CA ARG A 195 -20.36 18.43 -22.18
C ARG A 195 -20.05 17.27 -23.12
N THR A 196 -19.12 16.37 -22.77
CA THR A 196 -18.61 15.35 -23.70
C THR A 196 -19.47 14.06 -23.72
N THR A 197 -20.48 13.93 -22.87
CA THR A 197 -21.46 12.84 -22.92
C THR A 197 -22.59 13.13 -23.91
N ARG A 198 -22.26 13.20 -25.20
CA ARG A 198 -23.29 12.93 -26.21
C ARG A 198 -23.55 11.43 -26.17
N TYR A 199 -24.58 11.04 -25.41
CA TYR A 199 -25.14 9.70 -25.43
C TYR A 199 -25.43 9.31 -26.89
N GLN A 200 -24.54 8.54 -27.48
CA GLN A 200 -24.74 7.92 -28.78
C GLN A 200 -24.81 6.43 -28.50
N SER A 201 -26.04 5.92 -28.40
CA SER A 201 -26.33 4.48 -28.42
C SER A 201 -26.05 3.93 -29.84
N ASP A 202 -24.84 4.13 -30.33
CA ASP A 202 -24.35 3.63 -31.60
C ASP A 202 -23.18 2.68 -31.30
N GLY A 203 -23.41 1.38 -31.50
CA GLY A 203 -22.35 0.38 -31.51
C GLY A 203 -21.66 0.00 -30.20
N GLY A 204 -22.02 0.60 -29.05
CA GLY A 204 -21.50 0.19 -27.74
C GLY A 204 -20.49 1.14 -27.08
N ILE A 205 -20.51 2.43 -27.40
CA ILE A 205 -19.77 3.46 -26.67
C ILE A 205 -20.75 4.20 -25.75
N ASP A 206 -20.43 4.25 -24.46
CA ASP A 206 -21.28 4.86 -23.43
C ASP A 206 -20.80 6.27 -23.06
N GLY A 207 -19.54 6.63 -23.37
CA GLY A 207 -19.01 7.97 -23.14
C GLY A 207 -17.74 8.27 -23.93
N ILE A 208 -17.44 9.55 -24.10
CA ILE A 208 -16.19 10.03 -24.70
C ILE A 208 -15.61 11.07 -23.74
N ILE A 209 -14.31 11.02 -23.47
CA ILE A 209 -13.61 11.96 -22.59
C ILE A 209 -12.33 12.41 -23.25
N LYS A 210 -12.04 13.70 -23.22
CA LYS A 210 -10.76 14.24 -23.71
C LYS A 210 -9.63 13.85 -22.76
N GLU A 211 -8.52 13.35 -23.28
CA GLU A 211 -7.37 12.99 -22.44
C GLU A 211 -6.64 14.22 -21.90
N ASP A 212 -6.60 15.27 -22.72
CA ASP A 212 -5.88 16.50 -22.43
C ASP A 212 -6.78 17.73 -22.57
N ARG A 213 -6.30 18.88 -22.06
CA ARG A 213 -7.05 20.14 -22.05
C ARG A 213 -7.28 20.71 -23.45
N LEU A 214 -6.43 20.40 -24.41
CA LEU A 214 -6.55 20.84 -25.81
C LEU A 214 -7.49 19.90 -26.59
N GLY A 215 -7.74 18.69 -26.08
CA GLY A 215 -8.61 17.69 -26.71
C GLY A 215 -8.01 17.08 -27.96
N LEU A 216 -6.69 16.95 -28.01
CA LEU A 216 -5.98 16.36 -29.15
C LEU A 216 -6.21 14.84 -29.18
N ASP A 217 -6.30 14.21 -28.01
CA ASP A 217 -6.67 12.82 -27.86
C ASP A 217 -8.00 12.67 -27.10
N SER A 218 -8.75 11.62 -27.46
CA SER A 218 -10.01 11.24 -26.82
C SER A 218 -9.98 9.77 -26.39
N ILE A 219 -10.51 9.53 -25.20
CA ILE A 219 -10.68 8.24 -24.56
C ILE A 219 -12.15 7.88 -24.62
N TYR A 220 -12.42 6.71 -25.19
CA TYR A 220 -13.78 6.18 -25.33
C TYR A 220 -14.08 5.26 -24.16
N LEU A 221 -15.28 5.35 -23.63
CA LEU A 221 -15.71 4.59 -22.46
C LEU A 221 -16.82 3.62 -22.84
N GLN A 222 -16.75 2.43 -22.27
CA GLN A 222 -17.86 1.49 -22.23
C GLN A 222 -18.03 1.00 -20.79
N ALA A 223 -19.26 1.04 -20.29
CA ALA A 223 -19.61 0.71 -18.92
C ALA A 223 -20.68 -0.40 -18.92
N LYS A 224 -20.31 -1.60 -18.44
CA LYS A 224 -21.23 -2.74 -18.31
C LYS A 224 -21.49 -3.10 -16.86
N ARG A 225 -22.70 -2.81 -16.40
CA ARG A 225 -23.19 -3.28 -15.10
C ARG A 225 -23.67 -4.73 -15.21
N TYR A 226 -22.91 -5.65 -14.63
CA TYR A 226 -23.19 -7.08 -14.56
C TYR A 226 -23.02 -7.60 -13.14
N THR A 227 -23.89 -8.52 -12.73
CA THR A 227 -23.84 -9.15 -11.40
C THR A 227 -23.04 -10.46 -11.45
N ASP A 228 -23.47 -11.42 -12.27
CA ASP A 228 -22.87 -12.77 -12.30
C ASP A 228 -22.25 -13.15 -13.66
N LYS A 229 -22.13 -12.17 -14.56
CA LYS A 229 -21.59 -12.39 -15.90
C LYS A 229 -20.16 -11.89 -15.97
N THR A 230 -19.22 -12.81 -16.20
CA THR A 230 -17.84 -12.47 -16.56
C THR A 230 -17.79 -11.90 -17.97
N VAL A 231 -17.07 -10.80 -18.16
CA VAL A 231 -16.89 -10.17 -19.47
C VAL A 231 -15.89 -10.98 -20.30
N GLY A 232 -16.35 -11.47 -21.45
CA GLY A 232 -15.60 -12.30 -22.37
C GLY A 232 -14.82 -11.51 -23.41
N ARG A 233 -13.98 -12.22 -24.18
CA ARG A 233 -13.37 -11.68 -25.40
C ARG A 233 -14.37 -11.09 -26.40
N PRO A 234 -15.57 -11.68 -26.65
CA PRO A 234 -16.51 -11.13 -27.64
C PRO A 234 -16.93 -9.68 -27.34
N GLU A 235 -17.18 -9.35 -26.07
CA GLU A 235 -17.52 -8.00 -25.65
C GLU A 235 -16.38 -7.01 -25.89
N ILE A 236 -15.15 -7.39 -25.55
CA ILE A 236 -13.96 -6.53 -25.78
C ILE A 236 -13.68 -6.38 -27.28
N GLN A 237 -13.90 -7.42 -28.08
CA GLN A 237 -13.76 -7.37 -29.53
C GLN A 237 -14.83 -6.46 -30.16
N SER A 238 -16.07 -6.52 -29.67
CA SER A 238 -17.13 -5.60 -30.08
C SER A 238 -16.76 -4.16 -29.77
N PHE A 239 -16.21 -3.90 -28.58
CA PHE A 239 -15.73 -2.56 -28.20
C PHE A 239 -14.60 -2.09 -29.12
N ALA A 240 -13.60 -2.94 -29.37
CA ALA A 240 -12.49 -2.64 -30.26
C ALA A 240 -12.96 -2.31 -31.69
N GLY A 241 -14.02 -2.98 -32.17
CA GLY A 241 -14.67 -2.66 -33.44
C GLY A 241 -15.41 -1.33 -33.42
N ALA A 242 -16.09 -0.98 -32.33
CA ALA A 242 -16.70 0.33 -32.16
C ALA A 242 -15.64 1.46 -32.19
N LEU A 243 -14.47 1.25 -31.58
CA LEU A 243 -13.37 2.21 -31.67
C LEU A 243 -12.89 2.44 -33.11
N ASP A 244 -12.88 1.41 -33.97
CA ASP A 244 -12.51 1.55 -35.38
C ASP A 244 -13.45 2.47 -36.15
N LEU A 245 -14.76 2.37 -35.90
CA LEU A 245 -15.78 3.23 -36.52
C LEU A 245 -15.53 4.71 -36.22
N HIS A 246 -15.01 5.00 -35.02
CA HIS A 246 -14.68 6.35 -34.57
C HIS A 246 -13.21 6.74 -34.80
N LYS A 247 -12.42 5.91 -35.49
CA LYS A 247 -10.97 6.09 -35.70
C LYS A 247 -10.20 6.33 -34.38
N ALA A 248 -10.70 5.75 -33.30
CA ALA A 248 -10.16 5.91 -31.96
C ALA A 248 -9.12 4.83 -31.65
N ARG A 249 -8.09 5.22 -30.88
CA ARG A 249 -7.01 4.31 -30.48
C ARG A 249 -7.01 3.97 -29.00
N LYS A 250 -7.70 4.76 -28.17
CA LYS A 250 -7.70 4.65 -26.71
C LYS A 250 -9.12 4.42 -26.21
N GLY A 251 -9.28 3.45 -25.30
CA GLY A 251 -10.56 3.19 -24.67
C GLY A 251 -10.42 2.60 -23.27
N VAL A 252 -11.45 2.76 -22.47
CA VAL A 252 -11.58 2.14 -21.15
C VAL A 252 -12.87 1.35 -21.13
N PHE A 253 -12.76 0.07 -20.79
CA PHE A 253 -13.91 -0.80 -20.57
C PHE A 253 -14.05 -1.03 -19.07
N ILE A 254 -15.16 -0.55 -18.51
CA ILE A 254 -15.49 -0.66 -17.09
C ILE A 254 -16.60 -1.69 -16.92
N THR A 255 -16.48 -2.56 -15.92
CA THR A 255 -17.57 -3.44 -15.50
C THR A 255 -17.61 -3.57 -13.98
N THR A 256 -18.80 -3.82 -13.43
CA THR A 256 -18.98 -4.18 -12.01
C THR A 256 -18.61 -5.64 -11.72
N SER A 257 -18.37 -6.44 -12.76
CA SER A 257 -17.99 -7.86 -12.67
C SER A 257 -16.49 -8.05 -12.90
N SER A 258 -16.06 -9.23 -13.32
CA SER A 258 -14.68 -9.57 -13.68
C SER A 258 -14.50 -9.79 -15.18
N PHE A 259 -13.26 -9.74 -15.65
CA PHE A 259 -12.88 -10.12 -17.00
C PHE A 259 -12.35 -11.55 -17.06
N SER A 260 -12.68 -12.25 -18.14
CA SER A 260 -12.07 -13.54 -18.47
C SER A 260 -10.59 -13.37 -18.82
N ARG A 261 -9.81 -14.45 -18.66
CA ARG A 261 -8.39 -14.45 -19.03
C ARG A 261 -8.21 -14.18 -20.52
N GLU A 262 -9.08 -14.72 -21.37
CA GLU A 262 -9.07 -14.52 -22.81
C GLU A 262 -9.35 -13.05 -23.19
N ALA A 263 -10.20 -12.35 -22.43
CA ALA A 263 -10.45 -10.92 -22.63
C ALA A 263 -9.20 -10.09 -22.31
N GLN A 264 -8.50 -10.41 -21.21
CA GLN A 264 -7.27 -9.72 -20.81
C GLN A 264 -6.13 -9.97 -21.82
N GLU A 265 -5.96 -11.22 -22.25
CA GLU A 265 -4.94 -11.58 -23.26
C GLU A 265 -5.22 -10.91 -24.60
N TYR A 266 -6.49 -10.80 -25.02
CA TYR A 266 -6.87 -10.16 -26.28
C TYR A 266 -6.45 -8.69 -26.36
N VAL A 267 -6.57 -7.93 -25.26
CA VAL A 267 -6.13 -6.53 -25.22
C VAL A 267 -4.63 -6.37 -25.48
N GLY A 268 -3.82 -7.35 -25.07
CA GLY A 268 -2.37 -7.35 -25.34
C GLY A 268 -2.00 -7.69 -26.78
N LEU A 269 -2.93 -8.24 -27.58
CA LEU A 269 -2.69 -8.66 -28.96
C LEU A 269 -3.05 -7.59 -30.01
N ILE A 270 -3.84 -6.59 -29.63
CA ILE A 270 -4.33 -5.55 -30.54
C ILE A 270 -3.48 -4.27 -30.45
N GLU A 271 -3.41 -3.51 -31.53
CA GLU A 271 -2.69 -2.22 -31.54
C GLU A 271 -3.38 -1.13 -30.70
N LYS A 272 -4.70 -1.29 -30.44
CA LYS A 272 -5.48 -0.33 -29.67
C LYS A 272 -5.14 -0.41 -28.18
N ARG A 273 -5.08 0.73 -27.52
CA ARG A 273 -4.85 0.83 -26.07
C ARG A 273 -6.20 0.78 -25.34
N ILE A 274 -6.65 -0.42 -25.00
CA ILE A 274 -7.84 -0.62 -24.19
C ILE A 274 -7.42 -0.91 -22.74
N VAL A 275 -7.97 -0.17 -21.78
CA VAL A 275 -7.78 -0.43 -20.35
C VAL A 275 -9.02 -1.13 -19.81
N LEU A 276 -8.82 -2.23 -19.08
CA LEU A 276 -9.90 -2.97 -18.43
C LEU A 276 -9.96 -2.59 -16.94
N ILE A 277 -11.14 -2.20 -16.48
CA ILE A 277 -11.43 -1.87 -15.07
C ILE A 277 -12.58 -2.77 -14.61
N ASP A 278 -12.26 -3.73 -13.74
CA ASP A 278 -13.24 -4.63 -13.14
C ASP A 278 -13.86 -4.02 -11.88
N GLY A 279 -14.81 -4.72 -11.25
CA GLY A 279 -15.51 -4.20 -10.08
C GLY A 279 -14.57 -3.86 -8.94
N ALA A 280 -13.64 -4.77 -8.60
CA ALA A 280 -12.68 -4.54 -7.51
C ALA A 280 -11.81 -3.30 -7.77
N ARG A 281 -11.31 -3.14 -9.00
CA ARG A 281 -10.51 -1.98 -9.38
C ARG A 281 -11.33 -0.69 -9.45
N LEU A 282 -12.58 -0.77 -9.93
CA LEU A 282 -13.51 0.36 -9.96
C LEU A 282 -13.71 0.93 -8.55
N ALA A 283 -14.03 0.07 -7.59
CA ALA A 283 -14.25 0.49 -6.21
C ALA A 283 -12.97 1.03 -5.55
N ALA A 284 -11.82 0.41 -5.80
CA ALA A 284 -10.53 0.93 -5.32
C ALA A 284 -10.24 2.35 -5.85
N LEU A 285 -10.49 2.59 -7.14
CA LEU A 285 -10.34 3.92 -7.76
C LEU A 285 -11.33 4.92 -7.18
N MET A 286 -12.58 4.52 -6.96
CA MET A 286 -13.58 5.38 -6.33
C MET A 286 -13.16 5.84 -4.92
N ILE A 287 -12.58 4.92 -4.13
CA ILE A 287 -12.04 5.26 -2.79
C ILE A 287 -10.83 6.19 -2.93
N GLU A 288 -9.90 5.88 -3.82
CA GLU A 288 -8.66 6.66 -4.04
C GLU A 288 -8.94 8.10 -4.46
N TYR A 289 -9.89 8.29 -5.39
CA TYR A 289 -10.22 9.60 -5.97
C TYR A 289 -11.43 10.28 -5.30
N GLY A 290 -11.98 9.70 -4.23
CA GLY A 290 -13.03 10.32 -3.43
C GLY A 290 -14.40 10.37 -4.10
N VAL A 291 -14.73 9.42 -4.97
CA VAL A 291 -16.00 9.36 -5.69
C VAL A 291 -16.97 8.41 -4.99
N GLY A 292 -18.16 8.90 -4.63
CA GLY A 292 -19.15 8.10 -3.90
C GLY A 292 -18.77 7.77 -2.45
N VAL A 293 -17.70 8.38 -1.93
CA VAL A 293 -17.21 8.18 -0.56
C VAL A 293 -16.98 9.52 0.14
N THR A 294 -16.94 9.49 1.47
CA THR A 294 -16.65 10.68 2.29
C THR A 294 -15.59 10.38 3.33
N THR A 295 -14.65 11.29 3.53
CA THR A 295 -13.63 11.17 4.57
C THR A 295 -14.24 11.26 5.96
N ARG A 296 -14.24 10.15 6.70
CA ARG A 296 -14.72 10.10 8.09
C ARG A 296 -13.68 10.61 9.10
N GLN A 297 -12.40 10.33 8.88
CA GLN A 297 -11.31 10.66 9.79
C GLN A 297 -9.97 10.76 9.05
N THR A 298 -9.09 11.65 9.53
CA THR A 298 -7.71 11.79 9.03
C THR A 298 -6.71 11.40 10.11
N LEU A 299 -5.78 10.50 9.79
CA LEU A 299 -4.67 10.11 10.68
C LEU A 299 -3.40 10.86 10.27
N THR A 300 -2.78 11.58 11.20
CA THR A 300 -1.52 12.32 10.96
C THR A 300 -0.37 11.71 11.75
N ILE A 301 0.63 11.22 11.04
CA ILE A 301 1.86 10.67 11.63
C ILE A 301 2.92 11.77 11.62
N LYS A 302 3.49 12.07 12.79
CA LYS A 302 4.57 13.06 12.94
C LYS A 302 5.92 12.36 13.02
N THR A 303 6.92 12.96 12.41
CA THR A 303 8.32 12.58 12.56
C THR A 303 9.08 13.71 13.22
N LEU A 304 10.15 13.38 13.95
CA LEU A 304 10.99 14.39 14.56
C LEU A 304 11.67 15.24 13.47
N ASP A 305 11.47 16.55 13.52
CA ASP A 305 12.16 17.50 12.68
C ASP A 305 13.61 17.61 13.14
N SER A 306 14.52 17.22 12.25
CA SER A 306 15.95 17.24 12.52
C SER A 306 16.52 18.64 12.59
N ASP A 307 15.96 19.50 11.74
CA ASP A 307 16.26 20.91 11.53
C ASP A 307 16.32 21.67 12.85
N TYR A 308 15.24 21.46 13.60
CA TYR A 308 14.87 22.21 14.79
C TYR A 308 15.81 22.03 15.98
N PHE A 309 16.54 20.90 16.05
CA PHE A 309 17.37 20.56 17.22
C PHE A 309 18.88 20.68 16.95
N LEU A 310 19.28 21.27 15.83
CA LEU A 310 20.68 21.67 15.62
C LEU A 310 20.92 23.01 16.33
N GLU A 311 21.69 23.00 17.41
CA GLU A 311 22.27 24.21 18.00
C GLU A 311 23.40 24.71 17.07
N GLU A 312 23.46 26.02 16.81
CA GLU A 312 24.52 26.65 15.99
C GLU A 312 25.93 26.44 16.56
#